data_AF-A0A385BTL9-F1
#
_entry.id   AF-A0A385BTL9-F1
#
_cell.length_a   1.000
_cell.length_b   1.000
_cell.length_c   1.000
_cell.angle_alpha   90.00
_cell.angle_beta   90.00
_cell.angle_gamma   90.00
#
_symmetry.space_group_name_H-M   'P 1'
#
loop_
_entity.id
_entity.type
_entity.pdbx_description
1 polymer ?
#
loop_
_entity_poly.entity_id
_entity_poly.type
_entity_poly.pdbx_seq_one_letter_code
_entity_poly.pdbx_strand_id
1 'polypeptide(L)'
;MKELQFTKKVDYSNESIYIGIDVHKKSWGICILTDCYEHKVFSQPPQPIVLVNYLHRNFPNGNYYSAYEAGFCGFWIAHDLEKLGVCNLVVNPSDIPTTNKEKKQKSDKRDARKIARSLRNKALKGIYVPNQKLLEERLLVRTRQKLLSDIKLTLIKEIPACAGIETENPTMLL
;
A
#
# COMPACT_ATOMS: atom_id res chain seq x y z
N MET A 1 -45.63 21.02 -1.27
CA MET A 1 -44.91 20.72 -0.02
C MET A 1 -43.93 19.59 -0.31
N LYS A 2 -42.61 19.78 -0.14
CA LYS A 2 -41.63 18.71 -0.29
C LYS A 2 -41.48 18.02 1.06
N GLU A 3 -41.78 16.72 1.11
CA GLU A 3 -41.53 15.89 2.29
C GLU A 3 -40.02 15.89 2.61
N LEU A 4 -39.70 16.35 3.81
CA LEU A 4 -38.39 16.18 4.41
C LEU A 4 -38.23 14.71 4.78
N GLN A 5 -37.51 13.95 3.96
CA GLN A 5 -37.10 12.60 4.31
C GLN A 5 -36.12 12.69 5.50
N PHE A 6 -36.57 12.27 6.67
CA PHE A 6 -35.74 12.10 7.86
C PHE A 6 -34.81 10.91 7.60
N THR A 7 -33.62 11.16 7.05
CA THR A 7 -32.57 10.14 6.98
C THR A 7 -32.12 9.87 8.40
N LYS A 8 -32.59 8.75 8.96
CA LYS A 8 -32.14 8.24 10.26
C LYS A 8 -30.61 8.14 10.17
N LYS A 9 -29.90 9.04 10.86
CA LYS A 9 -28.45 9.12 10.83
C LYS A 9 -27.93 7.89 11.57
N VAL A 10 -27.60 6.83 10.82
CA VAL A 10 -27.10 5.58 11.37
C VAL A 10 -25.75 5.89 11.99
N ASP A 11 -25.63 5.68 13.30
CA ASP A 11 -24.40 5.86 14.06
C ASP A 11 -23.64 4.53 14.12
N TYR A 12 -22.35 4.54 13.78
CA TYR A 12 -21.49 3.35 13.72
C TYR A 12 -20.46 3.33 14.86
N SER A 13 -20.66 4.12 15.90
CA SER A 13 -19.76 4.32 17.04
C SER A 13 -19.18 3.03 17.66
N ASN A 14 -19.93 1.92 17.63
CA ASN A 14 -19.49 0.61 18.15
C ASN A 14 -19.21 -0.44 17.07
N GLU A 15 -19.28 -0.07 15.79
CA GLU A 15 -19.03 -1.00 14.69
C GLU A 15 -17.58 -0.92 14.22
N SER A 16 -17.01 -2.09 13.90
CA SER A 16 -15.70 -2.17 13.27
C SER A 16 -15.86 -2.25 11.76
N ILE A 17 -15.19 -1.34 11.08
CA ILE A 17 -15.16 -1.27 9.62
C ILE A 17 -13.79 -1.72 9.16
N TYR A 18 -13.75 -2.76 8.33
CA TYR A 18 -12.53 -3.38 7.85
C TYR A 18 -12.33 -3.06 6.38
N ILE A 19 -11.19 -2.45 6.06
CA ILE A 19 -10.85 -1.98 4.73
C ILE A 19 -9.66 -2.75 4.19
N GLY A 20 -9.84 -3.47 3.09
CA GLY A 20 -8.75 -4.03 2.32
C GLY A 20 -8.38 -3.09 1.17
N ILE A 21 -7.10 -2.78 1.05
CA ILE A 21 -6.56 -1.88 0.04
C ILE A 21 -5.56 -2.65 -0.83
N ASP A 22 -5.86 -2.76 -2.11
CA ASP A 22 -4.91 -3.16 -3.14
C ASP A 22 -4.23 -1.91 -3.70
N VAL A 23 -2.94 -1.76 -3.38
CA VAL A 23 -2.19 -0.54 -3.61
C VAL A 23 -1.48 -0.61 -4.97
N HIS A 24 -1.89 0.25 -5.89
CA HIS A 24 -1.14 0.52 -7.12
C HIS A 24 -0.82 2.01 -7.28
N LYS A 25 0.18 2.30 -8.13
CA LYS A 25 0.70 3.65 -8.37
C LYS A 25 -0.35 4.63 -8.90
N LYS A 26 -1.32 4.15 -9.68
CA LYS A 26 -2.32 5.00 -10.37
C LYS A 26 -3.72 4.94 -9.77
N SER A 27 -4.04 3.88 -9.04
CA SER A 27 -5.39 3.60 -8.54
C SER A 27 -5.30 2.60 -7.40
N TRP A 28 -6.21 2.67 -6.43
CA TRP A 28 -6.36 1.70 -5.37
C TRP A 28 -7.63 0.89 -5.56
N GLY A 29 -7.53 -0.43 -5.39
CA GLY A 29 -8.69 -1.30 -5.20
C GLY A 29 -9.10 -1.28 -3.73
N ILE A 30 -10.34 -0.95 -3.44
CA ILE A 30 -10.86 -0.84 -2.08
C ILE A 30 -11.99 -1.85 -1.89
N CYS A 31 -11.94 -2.61 -0.80
CA CYS A 31 -13.04 -3.42 -0.30
C CYS A 31 -13.34 -3.02 1.14
N ILE A 32 -14.62 -2.74 1.42
CA ILE A 32 -15.09 -2.37 2.75
C ILE A 32 -16.04 -3.46 3.25
N LEU A 33 -15.73 -3.97 4.43
CA LEU A 33 -16.55 -4.94 5.16
C LEU A 33 -16.94 -4.33 6.51
N THR A 34 -18.13 -4.66 6.97
CA THR A 34 -18.51 -4.54 8.38
C THR A 34 -18.35 -5.90 9.06
N ASP A 35 -18.62 -5.96 10.36
CA ASP A 35 -18.68 -7.23 11.09
C ASP A 35 -19.70 -8.20 10.46
N CYS A 36 -20.81 -7.66 9.92
CA CYS A 36 -21.96 -8.46 9.47
C CYS A 36 -21.96 -8.74 7.96
N TYR A 37 -21.52 -7.80 7.11
CA TYR A 37 -21.70 -7.91 5.66
C TYR A 37 -20.59 -7.23 4.85
N GLU A 38 -20.54 -7.52 3.55
CA GLU A 38 -19.70 -6.79 2.60
C GLU A 38 -20.45 -5.57 2.08
N HIS A 39 -19.91 -4.37 2.32
CA HIS A 39 -20.57 -3.13 1.91
C HIS A 39 -20.35 -2.84 0.44
N LYS A 40 -19.08 -2.68 0.02
CA LYS A 40 -18.76 -2.29 -1.35
C LYS A 40 -17.33 -2.63 -1.72
N VAL A 41 -17.14 -2.94 -3.01
CA VAL A 41 -15.83 -2.99 -3.66
C VAL A 41 -15.80 -1.98 -4.80
N PHE A 42 -14.80 -1.11 -4.82
CA PHE A 42 -14.64 -0.06 -5.82
C PHE A 42 -13.17 0.32 -6.00
N SER A 43 -12.89 1.17 -6.98
CA SER A 43 -11.56 1.72 -7.20
C SER A 43 -11.58 3.22 -6.98
N GLN A 44 -10.47 3.77 -6.51
CA GLN A 44 -10.32 5.22 -6.29
C GLN A 44 -8.89 5.68 -6.61
N PRO A 45 -8.66 7.00 -6.78
CA PRO A 45 -7.32 7.55 -6.85
C PRO A 45 -6.48 7.19 -5.61
N PRO A 46 -5.13 7.15 -5.72
CA PRO A 46 -4.24 6.75 -4.64
C PRO A 46 -4.06 7.86 -3.59
N GLN A 47 -5.16 8.24 -2.95
CA GLN A 47 -5.24 9.35 -2.00
C GLN A 47 -5.96 8.92 -0.72
N PRO A 48 -5.27 8.89 0.44
CA PRO A 48 -5.86 8.52 1.74
C PRO A 48 -7.12 9.34 2.10
N ILE A 49 -7.08 10.64 1.83
CA ILE A 49 -8.17 11.56 2.16
C ILE A 49 -9.49 11.21 1.47
N VAL A 50 -9.43 10.68 0.24
CA VAL A 50 -10.62 10.27 -0.52
C VAL A 50 -11.30 9.08 0.17
N LEU A 51 -10.49 8.12 0.65
CA LEU A 51 -10.99 6.97 1.40
C LEU A 51 -11.63 7.42 2.72
N VAL A 52 -10.93 8.23 3.51
CA VAL A 52 -11.40 8.66 4.84
C VAL A 52 -12.66 9.51 4.73
N ASN A 53 -12.75 10.40 3.75
CA ASN A 53 -13.98 11.15 3.48
C ASN A 53 -15.16 10.24 3.13
N TYR A 54 -14.90 9.15 2.39
CA TYR A 54 -15.92 8.14 2.14
C TYR A 54 -16.35 7.44 3.44
N LEU A 55 -15.39 7.04 4.28
CA LEU A 55 -15.65 6.37 5.55
C LEU A 55 -16.47 7.25 6.50
N HIS A 56 -16.09 8.51 6.71
CA HIS A 56 -16.81 9.43 7.58
C HIS A 56 -18.25 9.72 7.11
N ARG A 57 -18.49 9.72 5.79
CA ARG A 57 -19.83 9.96 5.21
C ARG A 57 -20.75 8.75 5.34
N ASN A 58 -20.22 7.53 5.17
CA ASN A 58 -21.03 6.32 5.11
C ASN A 58 -21.10 5.58 6.45
N PHE A 59 -20.05 5.70 7.27
CA PHE A 59 -19.87 5.01 8.54
C PHE A 59 -19.45 5.99 9.65
N PRO A 60 -20.23 7.06 9.92
CA PRO A 60 -19.85 8.08 10.90
C PRO A 60 -19.56 7.45 12.27
N ASN A 61 -18.48 7.89 12.91
CA ASN A 61 -17.96 7.40 14.19
C ASN A 61 -17.50 5.94 14.22
N GLY A 62 -17.46 5.25 13.07
CA GLY A 62 -16.98 3.86 13.00
C GLY A 62 -15.51 3.70 13.39
N ASN A 63 -15.17 2.51 13.91
CA ASN A 63 -13.78 2.14 14.16
C ASN A 63 -13.15 1.61 12.87
N TYR A 64 -12.29 2.41 12.25
CA TYR A 64 -11.71 2.07 10.94
C TYR A 64 -10.41 1.29 11.09
N TYR A 65 -10.40 0.09 10.52
CA TYR A 65 -9.21 -0.75 10.40
C TYR A 65 -8.90 -0.97 8.94
N SER A 66 -7.71 -0.62 8.47
CA SER A 66 -7.28 -0.88 7.10
C SER A 66 -6.10 -1.82 7.05
N ALA A 67 -5.95 -2.54 5.93
CA ALA A 67 -4.74 -3.27 5.63
C ALA A 67 -4.37 -3.19 4.15
N TYR A 68 -3.07 -3.21 3.88
CA TYR A 68 -2.54 -3.29 2.53
C TYR A 68 -1.23 -4.09 2.47
N GLU A 69 -0.95 -4.67 1.31
CA GLU A 69 0.26 -5.45 1.06
C GLU A 69 1.50 -4.55 0.97
N ALA A 70 2.55 -4.92 1.71
CA ALA A 70 3.86 -4.30 1.61
C ALA A 70 4.37 -4.41 0.16
N GLY A 71 4.61 -3.27 -0.47
CA GLY A 71 5.00 -3.24 -1.87
C GLY A 71 5.77 -1.98 -2.24
N PHE A 72 5.87 -1.74 -3.56
CA PHE A 72 6.68 -0.66 -4.12
C PHE A 72 6.27 0.74 -3.64
N CYS A 73 5.00 0.96 -3.30
CA CYS A 73 4.51 2.27 -2.90
C CYS A 73 4.99 2.71 -1.50
N GLY A 74 5.62 1.83 -0.71
CA GLY A 74 6.24 2.19 0.56
C GLY A 74 5.28 2.37 1.73
N PHE A 75 5.73 3.12 2.75
CA PHE A 75 5.06 3.24 4.06
C PHE A 75 4.31 4.57 4.28
N TRP A 76 4.41 5.53 3.36
CA TRP A 76 3.73 6.83 3.51
C TRP A 76 2.20 6.67 3.63
N ILE A 77 1.63 5.67 2.95
CA ILE A 77 0.19 5.34 2.99
C ILE A 77 -0.23 5.00 4.43
N ALA A 78 0.56 4.17 5.12
CA ALA A 78 0.28 3.81 6.51
C ALA A 78 0.27 5.04 7.42
N HIS A 79 1.30 5.88 7.33
CA HIS A 79 1.40 7.10 8.13
C HIS A 79 0.26 8.08 7.87
N ASP A 80 -0.13 8.27 6.60
CA ASP A 80 -1.20 9.20 6.26
C ASP A 80 -2.58 8.68 6.66
N LEU A 81 -2.83 7.37 6.57
CA LEU A 81 -4.06 6.76 7.08
C LEU A 81 -4.14 6.86 8.62
N GLU A 82 -3.04 6.59 9.32
CA GLU A 82 -2.96 6.72 10.79
C GLU A 82 -3.22 8.15 11.25
N LYS A 83 -2.61 9.15 10.59
CA LYS A 83 -2.88 10.58 10.87
C LYS A 83 -4.34 10.97 10.70
N LEU A 84 -5.05 10.31 9.79
CA LEU A 84 -6.45 10.55 9.51
C LEU A 84 -7.40 9.72 10.40
N GLY A 85 -6.87 9.00 11.40
CA GLY A 85 -7.66 8.24 12.36
C GLY A 85 -8.04 6.83 11.91
N VAL A 86 -7.33 6.27 10.92
CA VAL A 86 -7.52 4.88 10.48
C VAL A 86 -6.39 4.01 11.02
N CYS A 87 -6.75 2.96 11.77
CA CYS A 87 -5.78 1.98 12.26
C CYS A 87 -5.31 1.10 11.09
N ASN A 88 -4.08 1.30 10.62
CA ASN A 88 -3.58 0.63 9.43
C ASN A 88 -2.57 -0.49 9.72
N LEU A 89 -2.73 -1.63 9.04
CA LEU A 89 -1.79 -2.76 9.05
C LEU A 89 -1.11 -2.90 7.69
N VAL A 90 0.22 -2.81 7.66
CA VAL A 90 1.01 -3.20 6.48
C VAL A 90 1.32 -4.68 6.61
N VAL A 91 1.02 -5.49 5.60
CA VAL A 91 1.14 -6.96 5.69
C VAL A 91 2.09 -7.51 4.64
N ASN A 92 2.81 -8.58 4.96
CA ASN A 92 3.62 -9.28 3.97
C ASN A 92 2.70 -9.99 2.95
N PRO A 93 2.92 -9.85 1.64
CA PRO A 93 2.21 -10.61 0.60
C PRO A 93 2.05 -12.10 0.90
N SER A 94 3.09 -12.70 1.49
CA SER A 94 3.14 -14.14 1.77
C SER A 94 2.26 -14.57 2.95
N ASP A 95 1.91 -13.63 3.83
CA ASP A 95 1.11 -13.90 5.02
C ASP A 95 -0.40 -13.79 4.75
N ILE A 96 -0.80 -13.33 3.55
CA ILE A 96 -2.22 -13.24 3.17
C ILE A 96 -2.68 -14.62 2.68
N PRO A 97 -3.63 -15.29 3.37
CA PRO A 97 -4.11 -16.60 2.97
C PRO A 97 -4.63 -16.59 1.53
N THR A 98 -3.96 -17.32 0.63
CA THR A 98 -4.28 -17.32 -0.80
C THR A 98 -4.36 -18.75 -1.31
N THR A 99 -5.50 -19.12 -1.89
CA THR A 99 -5.69 -20.45 -2.50
C THR A 99 -5.00 -20.56 -3.86
N ASN A 100 -4.67 -21.78 -4.30
CA ASN A 100 -4.02 -22.01 -5.61
C ASN A 100 -4.88 -21.54 -6.81
N LYS A 101 -6.21 -21.53 -6.68
CA LYS A 101 -7.12 -21.00 -7.71
C LYS A 101 -7.01 -19.48 -7.81
N GLU A 102 -6.91 -18.79 -6.68
CA GLU A 102 -6.77 -17.34 -6.62
C GLU A 102 -5.43 -16.86 -7.16
N LYS A 103 -4.34 -17.60 -6.89
CA LYS A 103 -3.02 -17.31 -7.48
C LYS A 103 -3.04 -17.30 -9.02
N LYS A 104 -3.86 -18.16 -9.64
CA LYS A 104 -4.00 -18.26 -11.10
C LYS A 104 -4.93 -17.20 -11.71
N GLN A 105 -5.84 -16.63 -10.93
CA GLN A 105 -6.82 -15.64 -11.39
C GLN A 105 -6.67 -14.35 -10.59
N LYS A 106 -5.63 -13.57 -10.94
CA LYS A 106 -5.39 -12.26 -10.33
C LYS A 106 -6.44 -11.26 -10.84
N SER A 107 -7.17 -10.63 -9.93
CA SER A 107 -7.95 -9.43 -10.25
C SER A 107 -7.93 -8.47 -9.07
N ASP A 108 -7.77 -7.19 -9.36
CA ASP A 108 -7.59 -6.13 -8.35
C ASP A 108 -8.74 -6.10 -7.33
N LYS A 109 -9.97 -6.40 -7.78
CA LYS A 109 -11.15 -6.47 -6.91
C LYS A 109 -11.13 -7.66 -5.95
N ARG A 110 -10.46 -8.77 -6.30
CA ARG A 110 -10.35 -9.96 -5.45
C ARG A 110 -9.28 -9.78 -4.39
N ASP A 111 -8.16 -9.17 -4.75
CA ASP A 111 -7.05 -8.95 -3.82
C ASP A 111 -7.46 -8.01 -2.68
N ALA A 112 -8.12 -6.88 -2.98
CA ALA A 112 -8.66 -6.00 -1.95
C ALA A 112 -9.65 -6.72 -1.02
N ARG A 113 -10.57 -7.53 -1.58
CA ARG A 113 -11.55 -8.31 -0.78
C ARG A 113 -10.88 -9.36 0.10
N LYS A 114 -9.84 -10.03 -0.40
CA LYS A 114 -9.06 -11.02 0.35
C LYS A 114 -8.39 -10.39 1.56
N ILE A 115 -7.77 -9.22 1.38
CA ILE A 115 -7.16 -8.46 2.47
C ILE A 115 -8.23 -8.06 3.50
N ALA A 116 -9.34 -7.48 3.07
CA ALA A 116 -10.41 -7.05 3.97
C ALA A 116 -10.97 -8.21 4.82
N ARG A 117 -11.22 -9.38 4.19
CA ARG A 117 -11.70 -10.58 4.89
C ARG A 117 -10.69 -11.11 5.90
N SER A 118 -9.42 -11.14 5.52
CA SER A 118 -8.34 -11.62 6.40
C SER A 118 -8.14 -10.67 7.59
N LEU A 119 -8.29 -9.37 7.37
CA LEU A 119 -8.25 -8.35 8.40
C LEU A 119 -9.41 -8.52 9.40
N ARG A 120 -10.65 -8.65 8.90
CA ARG A 120 -11.83 -8.88 9.73
C ARG A 120 -11.70 -10.14 10.61
N ASN A 121 -11.14 -11.20 10.05
CA ASN A 121 -10.93 -12.46 10.77
C ASN A 121 -9.70 -12.43 11.70
N LYS A 122 -9.00 -11.29 11.82
CA LYS A 122 -7.76 -11.14 12.59
C LYS A 122 -6.67 -12.16 12.20
N ALA A 123 -6.70 -12.60 10.94
CA ALA A 123 -5.76 -13.58 10.39
C ALA A 123 -4.48 -12.94 9.84
N LEU A 124 -4.42 -11.61 9.78
CA LEU A 124 -3.27 -10.87 9.28
C LEU A 124 -2.31 -10.49 10.41
N LYS A 125 -1.01 -10.58 10.12
CA LYS A 125 0.06 -10.07 10.99
C LYS A 125 0.71 -8.86 10.33
N GLY A 126 0.70 -7.73 11.03
CA GLY A 126 1.37 -6.52 10.55
C GLY A 126 2.90 -6.65 10.60
N ILE A 127 3.57 -6.08 9.61
CA ILE A 127 5.02 -5.85 9.65
C ILE A 127 5.33 -4.54 10.38
N TYR A 128 6.57 -4.43 10.88
CA TYR A 128 7.03 -3.19 11.47
C TYR A 128 7.10 -2.07 10.42
N VAL A 129 6.42 -0.96 10.69
CA VAL A 129 6.48 0.27 9.90
C VAL A 129 7.49 1.21 10.55
N PRO A 130 8.65 1.47 9.92
CA PRO A 130 9.62 2.43 10.44
C PRO A 130 9.01 3.83 10.51
N ASN A 131 9.39 4.62 11.51
CA ASN A 131 8.97 6.02 11.56
C ASN A 131 9.58 6.84 10.40
N GLN A 132 8.94 7.97 10.10
CA GLN A 132 9.34 8.83 8.98
C GLN A 132 10.81 9.29 9.06
N LYS A 133 11.29 9.67 10.25
CA LYS A 133 12.67 10.11 10.46
C LYS A 133 13.68 9.02 10.10
N LEU A 134 13.44 7.77 10.53
CA LEU A 134 14.28 6.63 10.21
C LEU A 134 14.25 6.29 8.71
N LEU A 135 13.11 6.47 8.05
CA LEU A 135 13.01 6.31 6.60
C LEU A 135 13.87 7.35 5.86
N GLU A 136 13.83 8.61 6.29
CA GLU A 136 14.62 9.71 5.72
C GLU A 136 16.13 9.51 5.93
N GLU A 137 16.54 9.11 7.14
CA GLU A 137 17.95 8.76 7.43
C GLU A 137 18.43 7.60 6.55
N ARG A 138 17.63 6.54 6.39
CA ARG A 138 17.95 5.42 5.50
C ARG A 138 18.02 5.87 4.05
N LEU A 139 17.15 6.77 3.62
CA LEU A 139 17.15 7.33 2.27
C LEU A 139 18.42 8.14 2.01
N LEU A 140 18.87 8.94 2.97
CA LEU A 140 20.11 9.70 2.88
C LEU A 140 21.32 8.77 2.67
N VAL A 141 21.45 7.72 3.51
CA VAL A 141 22.54 6.74 3.40
C VAL A 141 22.51 6.02 2.05
N ARG A 142 21.33 5.55 1.62
CA ARG A 142 21.17 4.87 0.32
C ARG A 142 21.51 5.78 -0.85
N THR A 143 21.08 7.04 -0.81
CA THR A 143 21.36 8.03 -1.87
C THR A 143 22.85 8.31 -1.96
N ARG A 144 23.54 8.47 -0.82
CA ARG A 144 25.00 8.64 -0.78
C ARG A 144 25.72 7.43 -1.38
N GLN A 145 25.35 6.22 -0.97
CA GLN A 145 25.96 4.97 -1.49
C GLN A 145 25.74 4.83 -3.00
N LYS A 146 24.55 5.18 -3.48
CA LYS A 146 24.22 5.18 -4.91
C LYS A 146 25.09 6.16 -5.68
N LEU A 147 25.20 7.41 -5.22
CA LEU A 147 26.05 8.43 -5.84
C LEU A 147 27.51 7.99 -5.93
N LEU A 148 28.07 7.43 -4.85
CA LEU A 148 29.45 6.91 -4.85
C LEU A 148 29.63 5.76 -5.84
N SER A 149 28.64 4.87 -5.94
CA SER A 149 28.65 3.76 -6.90
C SER A 149 28.58 4.28 -8.34
N ASP A 150 27.72 5.26 -8.60
CA ASP A 150 27.58 5.89 -9.91
C ASP A 150 28.88 6.61 -10.33
N ILE A 151 29.50 7.38 -9.42
CA ILE A 151 30.81 8.03 -9.65
C ILE A 151 31.88 6.99 -9.97
N LYS A 152 31.97 5.90 -9.20
CA LYS A 152 32.95 4.83 -9.44
C LYS A 152 32.76 4.20 -10.82
N LEU A 153 31.51 3.93 -11.21
CA LEU A 153 31.19 3.39 -12.54
C LEU A 153 31.55 4.37 -13.66
N THR A 154 31.34 5.67 -13.48
CA THR A 154 31.73 6.69 -14.46
C THR A 154 33.25 6.77 -14.60
N LEU A 155 33.98 6.84 -13.48
CA LEU A 155 35.45 6.89 -13.51
C LEU A 155 36.06 5.64 -14.17
N ILE A 156 35.55 4.45 -13.87
CA ILE A 156 36.02 3.20 -14.49
C ILE A 156 35.75 3.17 -16.00
N LYS A 157 34.68 3.82 -16.48
CA LYS A 157 34.39 3.92 -17.92
C LYS A 157 35.24 4.98 -18.64
N GLU A 158 35.57 6.07 -17.97
CA GLU A 158 36.34 7.17 -18.57
C GLU A 158 37.86 6.92 -18.57
N ILE A 159 38.40 6.20 -17.58
CA ILE A 159 39.83 5.90 -17.48
C ILE A 159 40.39 5.16 -18.72
N PRO A 160 39.74 4.10 -19.25
CA PRO A 160 40.21 3.42 -20.47
C PRO A 160 40.16 4.31 -21.72
N ALA A 161 39.14 5.18 -21.81
CA ALA A 161 38.94 6.07 -22.95
C ALA A 161 40.02 7.17 -23.04
N CYS A 162 40.50 7.67 -21.89
CA CYS A 162 41.59 8.66 -21.85
C CYS A 162 42.99 8.03 -21.96
N ALA A 163 43.15 6.75 -21.59
CA ALA A 163 44.44 6.05 -21.63
C ALA A 163 44.78 5.44 -23.00
N GLY A 164 43.87 5.52 -23.98
CA GLY A 164 44.07 4.90 -25.31
C GLY A 164 44.15 3.37 -25.26
N ILE A 165 43.64 2.75 -24.20
CA ILE A 165 43.62 1.31 -24.05
C ILE A 165 42.32 0.81 -24.67
N GLU A 166 42.40 0.24 -25.88
CA GLU A 166 41.29 -0.52 -26.46
C GLU A 166 40.94 -1.68 -25.52
N THR A 167 39.84 -1.56 -24.78
CA THR A 167 39.34 -2.69 -24.00
C THR A 167 38.70 -3.68 -24.96
N GLU A 168 39.38 -4.80 -25.22
CA GLU A 168 38.77 -5.91 -25.94
C GLU A 168 37.46 -6.31 -25.24
N ASN A 169 36.41 -6.33 -26.04
CA ASN A 169 35.03 -6.60 -25.65
C ASN A 169 34.92 -7.99 -24.98
N PRO A 170 34.54 -8.11 -23.69
CA PRO A 170 34.51 -9.40 -22.99
C PRO A 170 33.30 -10.28 -23.35
N THR A 171 32.72 -10.12 -24.55
CA THR A 171 31.57 -10.93 -25.01
C THR A 171 31.96 -12.07 -25.96
N MET A 172 33.25 -12.39 -26.09
CA MET A 172 33.74 -13.52 -26.90
C MET A 172 34.46 -14.56 -26.03
N LEU A 173 33.73 -15.22 -25.15
CA LEU A 173 34.02 -16.61 -24.77
C LEU A 173 32.68 -17.36 -24.71
N LEU A 174 32.43 -18.10 -25.79
CA LEU A 174 31.51 -19.24 -25.86
C LEU A 174 31.94 -20.32 -24.86
#